data_AF-A0A1L9H122-F1
#
_entry.id   AF-A0A1L9H122-F1
#
_cell.length_a   1.000
_cell.length_b   1.000
_cell.length_c   1.000
_cell.angle_alpha   90.00
_cell.angle_beta   90.00
_cell.angle_gamma   90.00
#
_symmetry.space_group_name_H-M   'P 1'
#
loop_
_entity.id
_entity.type
_entity.pdbx_description
1 polymer ?
#
loop_
_entity_poly.entity_id
_entity_poly.type
_entity_poly.pdbx_seq_one_letter_code
_entity_poly.pdbx_strand_id
1 'polypeptide(L)'
;MPSKEIKVNLDKAKETAKVERVFVGRKNEELEIDIHIVHNARKTISKVLVKVVLYDNATFRFNGRIRVLKKAHLSEGSLRLQALLIGDNCRVFAEPALEIENNSVKCFHKVSISKLNEEEIFYLISKGLERDSAIDLVVQGFVRAQP
;
A
#
# COMPACT_ATOMS: atom_id res chain seq x y z
N MET A 1 1.42 10.47 17.23
CA MET A 1 0.80 9.13 17.25
C MET A 1 1.92 8.10 17.07
N PRO A 2 1.90 6.90 17.68
CA PRO A 2 2.97 5.95 17.48
C PRO A 2 2.92 5.42 16.05
N SER A 3 3.94 5.74 15.23
CA SER A 3 4.08 5.19 13.90
C SER A 3 4.31 3.68 13.99
N LYS A 4 3.64 2.91 13.13
CA LYS A 4 3.90 1.47 13.02
C LYS A 4 5.07 1.29 12.07
N GLU A 5 6.23 0.97 12.62
CA GLU A 5 7.43 0.70 11.83
C GLU A 5 7.60 -0.79 11.55
N ILE A 6 7.88 -1.14 10.29
CA ILE A 6 8.23 -2.49 9.85
C ILE A 6 9.60 -2.43 9.18
N LYS A 7 10.58 -3.10 9.77
CA LYS A 7 11.92 -3.27 9.22
C LYS A 7 12.16 -4.73 8.85
N VAL A 8 12.62 -4.99 7.63
CA VAL A 8 12.97 -6.34 7.17
C VAL A 8 14.33 -6.30 6.50
N ASN A 9 15.25 -7.15 6.96
CA ASN A 9 16.55 -7.37 6.32
C ASN A 9 16.55 -8.74 5.66
N LEU A 10 16.86 -8.78 4.36
CA LEU A 10 17.02 -10.00 3.57
C LEU A 10 18.51 -10.31 3.47
N ASP A 11 19.01 -11.00 4.49
CA ASP A 11 20.44 -11.26 4.73
C ASP A 11 20.93 -12.58 4.14
N LYS A 12 20.01 -13.46 3.74
CA LYS A 12 20.33 -14.77 3.15
C LYS A 12 20.00 -14.81 1.67
N ALA A 13 20.82 -15.53 0.90
CA ALA A 13 20.58 -15.68 -0.53
C ALA A 13 19.23 -16.36 -0.79
N LYS A 14 18.45 -15.86 -1.75
CA LYS A 14 17.10 -16.35 -2.08
C LYS A 14 16.04 -16.13 -1.00
N GLU A 15 16.31 -15.34 0.03
CA GLU A 15 15.32 -15.00 1.05
C GLU A 15 14.19 -14.15 0.45
N THR A 16 12.97 -14.37 0.94
CA THR A 16 11.79 -13.67 0.45
C THR A 16 11.03 -13.03 1.60
N ALA A 17 10.50 -11.83 1.37
CA ALA A 17 9.64 -11.14 2.32
C ALA A 17 8.36 -10.65 1.63
N LYS A 18 7.23 -10.84 2.33
CA LYS A 18 5.93 -10.32 1.93
C LYS A 18 5.36 -9.50 3.08
N VAL A 19 5.04 -8.23 2.82
CA VAL A 19 4.40 -7.34 3.79
C VAL A 19 3.09 -6.85 3.18
N GLU A 20 1.98 -7.32 3.75
CA GLU A 20 0.63 -6.89 3.37
C GLU A 20 -0.05 -6.23 4.56
N ARG A 21 -0.57 -5.02 4.36
CA ARG A 21 -1.27 -4.27 5.39
C ARG A 21 -2.52 -3.62 4.81
N VAL A 22 -3.59 -3.63 5.59
CA VAL A 22 -4.84 -2.95 5.29
C VAL A 22 -5.14 -1.98 6.43
N PHE A 23 -5.47 -0.74 6.07
CA PHE A 23 -5.85 0.31 7.00
C PHE A 23 -7.24 0.83 6.66
N VAL A 24 -8.01 1.15 7.69
CA VAL A 24 -9.28 1.86 7.57
C VAL A 24 -9.23 3.05 8.51
N GLY A 25 -9.37 4.25 7.98
CA GLY A 25 -9.43 5.49 8.77
C GLY A 25 -10.79 6.16 8.65
N ARG A 26 -11.33 6.69 9.74
CA ARG A 26 -12.64 7.39 9.77
C ARG A 26 -12.55 8.73 10.47
N LYS A 27 -13.58 9.58 10.31
CA LYS A 27 -13.70 10.88 10.97
C LYS A 27 -12.45 11.74 10.75
N ASN A 28 -11.70 12.02 11.81
CA ASN A 28 -10.47 12.82 11.79
C ASN A 28 -9.25 11.99 12.20
N GLU A 29 -9.29 10.66 12.03
CA GLU A 29 -8.17 9.79 12.35
C GLU A 29 -6.97 10.10 11.45
N GLU A 30 -5.78 10.12 12.06
CA GLU A 30 -4.52 10.11 11.34
C GLU A 30 -3.86 8.75 11.53
N LEU A 31 -3.46 8.13 10.43
CA LEU A 31 -2.87 6.80 10.39
C LEU A 31 -1.52 6.89 9.68
N GLU A 32 -0.54 6.15 10.18
CA GLU A 32 0.83 6.20 9.66
C GLU A 32 1.46 4.82 9.67
N ILE A 33 2.23 4.50 8.62
CA ILE A 33 3.06 3.32 8.55
C ILE A 33 4.39 3.61 7.84
N ASP A 34 5.46 3.13 8.47
CA ASP A 34 6.81 3.14 7.93
C ASP A 34 7.21 1.70 7.57
N ILE A 35 7.63 1.47 6.33
CA ILE A 35 8.11 0.16 5.88
C ILE A 35 9.47 0.31 5.22
N HIS A 36 10.49 -0.28 5.85
CA HIS A 36 11.85 -0.32 5.33
C HIS A 36 12.28 -1.76 5.06
N ILE A 37 12.61 -2.05 3.79
CA ILE A 37 13.15 -3.33 3.36
C ILE A 37 14.59 -3.14 2.89
N VAL A 38 15.51 -3.97 3.38
CA VAL A 38 16.91 -3.99 2.95
C VAL A 38 17.24 -5.31 2.29
N HIS A 39 17.63 -5.27 1.02
CA HIS A 39 18.20 -6.40 0.31
C HIS A 39 19.71 -6.42 0.51
N ASN A 40 20.19 -7.35 1.34
CA ASN A 40 21.61 -7.50 1.66
C ASN A 40 22.22 -8.70 0.93
N ALA A 41 21.44 -9.72 0.57
CA ALA A 41 21.93 -10.90 -0.14
C ALA A 41 21.40 -11.02 -1.58
N ARG A 42 22.07 -11.88 -2.36
CA ARG A 42 21.74 -12.14 -3.77
C ARG A 42 20.40 -12.84 -3.92
N LYS A 43 19.70 -12.59 -5.04
CA LYS A 43 18.45 -13.26 -5.43
C LYS A 43 17.33 -13.10 -4.41
N THR A 44 17.35 -12.04 -3.62
CA THR A 44 16.32 -11.80 -2.58
C THR A 44 15.09 -11.15 -3.20
N ILE A 45 13.89 -11.44 -2.67
CA ILE A 45 12.62 -10.97 -3.23
C ILE A 45 11.80 -10.27 -2.14
N SER A 46 11.31 -9.06 -2.42
CA SER A 46 10.37 -8.37 -1.54
C SER A 46 9.09 -7.94 -2.25
N LYS A 47 7.96 -8.13 -1.57
CA LYS A 47 6.64 -7.66 -2.02
C LYS A 47 5.94 -6.93 -0.89
N VAL A 48 5.79 -5.63 -1.04
CA VAL A 48 5.05 -4.76 -0.12
C VAL A 48 3.77 -4.28 -0.80
N LEU A 49 2.64 -4.51 -0.14
CA LEU A 49 1.34 -3.99 -0.53
C LEU A 49 0.64 -3.39 0.69
N VAL A 50 0.42 -2.09 0.64
CA VAL A 50 -0.41 -1.36 1.60
C VAL A 50 -1.70 -0.96 0.90
N LYS A 51 -2.83 -1.35 1.49
CA LYS A 51 -4.15 -0.88 1.09
C LYS A 51 -4.72 0.02 2.18
N VAL A 52 -5.34 1.12 1.80
CA VAL A 52 -6.01 2.02 2.74
C VAL A 52 -7.39 2.41 2.21
N VAL A 53 -8.37 2.42 3.11
CA VAL A 53 -9.70 2.98 2.87
C VAL A 53 -9.89 4.12 3.85
N LEU A 54 -10.13 5.33 3.35
CA LEU A 54 -10.34 6.51 4.18
C LEU A 54 -11.77 7.01 4.03
N TYR A 55 -12.39 7.34 5.16
CA TYR A 55 -13.70 7.96 5.24
C TYR A 55 -13.58 9.39 5.79
N ASP A 56 -14.56 10.22 5.47
CA ASP A 56 -14.75 11.55 6.06
C ASP A 56 -13.55 12.49 5.80
N ASN A 57 -12.79 12.84 6.86
CA ASN A 57 -11.61 13.69 6.85
C ASN A 57 -10.33 12.92 7.26
N ALA A 58 -10.37 11.59 7.24
CA ALA A 58 -9.25 10.78 7.70
C ALA A 58 -8.00 11.00 6.84
N THR A 59 -6.84 10.90 7.46
CA THR A 59 -5.53 11.11 6.82
C THR A 59 -4.66 9.86 6.96
N PHE A 60 -3.99 9.47 5.89
CA PHE A 60 -3.00 8.39 5.88
C PHE A 60 -1.63 8.89 5.45
N ARG A 61 -0.58 8.48 6.17
CA ARG A 61 0.82 8.73 5.83
C ARG A 61 1.53 7.41 5.59
N PHE A 62 2.24 7.33 4.48
CA PHE A 62 3.01 6.16 4.08
C PHE A 62 4.45 6.55 3.78
N ASN A 63 5.39 6.05 4.59
CA ASN A 63 6.81 6.09 4.26
C ASN A 63 7.27 4.69 3.88
N GLY A 64 7.61 4.50 2.61
CA GLY A 64 8.00 3.19 2.11
C GLY A 64 9.38 3.24 1.50
N ARG A 65 10.29 2.35 1.88
CA ARG A 65 11.65 2.32 1.35
C ARG A 65 12.09 0.91 1.04
N ILE A 66 12.64 0.72 -0.16
CA ILE A 66 13.42 -0.46 -0.51
C ILE A 66 14.84 -0.02 -0.78
N ARG A 67 15.79 -0.55 0.00
CA ARG A 67 17.23 -0.37 -0.22
C ARG A 67 17.83 -1.66 -0.75
N VAL A 68 18.62 -1.56 -1.82
CA VAL A 68 19.32 -2.70 -2.41
C VAL A 68 20.81 -2.43 -2.39
N LEU A 69 21.53 -3.22 -1.59
CA LEU A 69 22.97 -3.04 -1.38
C LEU A 69 23.79 -3.60 -2.55
N LYS A 70 25.03 -3.10 -2.70
CA LYS A 70 25.95 -3.47 -3.81
C LYS A 70 26.07 -4.96 -4.07
N LYS A 71 26.02 -5.83 -3.04
CA LYS A 71 26.19 -7.29 -3.19
C LYS A 71 24.90 -8.06 -3.51
N ALA A 72 23.74 -7.39 -3.48
CA ALA A 72 22.42 -8.00 -3.65
C ALA A 72 22.03 -8.19 -5.13
N HIS A 73 22.89 -8.86 -5.90
CA HIS A 73 22.65 -9.12 -7.32
C HIS A 73 21.39 -9.97 -7.55
N LEU A 74 20.70 -9.71 -8.65
CA LEU A 74 19.51 -10.41 -9.12
C LEU A 74 18.34 -10.35 -8.12
N SER A 75 18.30 -9.31 -7.29
CA SER A 75 17.23 -9.12 -6.32
C SER A 75 16.05 -8.40 -6.95
N GLU A 76 14.85 -8.69 -6.44
CA GLU A 76 13.59 -8.11 -6.92
C GLU A 76 12.82 -7.47 -5.77
N GLY A 77 12.28 -6.28 -5.98
CA GLY A 77 11.54 -5.55 -4.95
C GLY A 77 10.33 -4.80 -5.49
N SER A 78 9.20 -4.90 -4.81
CA SER A 78 7.99 -4.15 -5.17
C SER A 78 7.39 -3.44 -3.97
N LEU A 79 7.11 -2.15 -4.14
CA LEU A 79 6.52 -1.29 -3.12
C LEU A 79 5.21 -0.69 -3.65
N ARG A 80 4.06 -1.15 -3.16
CA ARG A 80 2.75 -0.70 -3.64
C ARG A 80 1.91 -0.10 -2.53
N LEU A 81 1.31 1.06 -2.79
CA LEU A 81 0.23 1.66 -2.02
C LEU A 81 -1.01 1.80 -2.90
N GLN A 82 -2.15 1.35 -2.40
CA GLN A 82 -3.47 1.56 -3.00
C GLN A 82 -4.39 2.23 -1.97
N ALA A 83 -5.02 3.34 -2.33
CA ALA A 83 -5.92 4.07 -1.46
C ALA A 83 -7.28 4.28 -2.12
N LEU A 84 -8.35 4.00 -1.37
CA LEU A 84 -9.73 4.34 -1.72
C LEU A 84 -10.25 5.43 -0.77
N LEU A 85 -10.69 6.56 -1.32
CA LEU A 85 -11.17 7.71 -0.57
C LEU A 85 -12.70 7.81 -0.66
N ILE A 86 -13.36 7.84 0.49
CA ILE A 86 -14.82 7.91 0.64
C ILE A 86 -15.15 9.19 1.41
N GLY A 87 -15.25 10.29 0.66
CA GLY A 87 -15.42 11.64 1.19
C GLY A 87 -14.47 12.65 0.54
N ASP A 88 -14.80 13.92 0.66
CA ASP A 88 -14.08 14.99 -0.05
C ASP A 88 -12.82 15.47 0.65
N ASN A 89 -12.71 15.23 1.96
CA ASN A 89 -11.63 15.78 2.79
C ASN A 89 -10.58 14.74 3.19
N CYS A 90 -10.69 13.51 2.70
CA CYS A 90 -9.69 12.47 2.93
C CYS A 90 -8.33 12.86 2.33
N ARG A 91 -7.24 12.56 3.03
CA ARG A 91 -5.88 12.90 2.59
C ARG A 91 -4.94 11.70 2.65
N VAL A 92 -4.09 11.57 1.64
CA VAL A 92 -3.03 10.56 1.61
C VAL A 92 -1.70 11.25 1.30
N PHE A 93 -0.72 11.07 2.17
CA PHE A 93 0.67 11.44 1.95
C PHE A 93 1.46 10.15 1.73
N ALA A 94 2.19 10.07 0.62
CA ALA A 94 2.93 8.87 0.25
C ALA A 94 4.33 9.24 -0.21
N GLU A 95 5.34 8.70 0.48
CA GLU A 95 6.76 8.92 0.24
C GLU A 95 7.45 7.57 -0.06
N PRO A 96 7.26 7.00 -1.26
CA PRO A 96 7.93 5.77 -1.66
C PRO A 96 9.33 6.06 -2.21
N ALA A 97 10.37 5.45 -1.63
CA ALA A 97 11.76 5.60 -2.02
C ALA A 97 12.41 4.28 -2.43
N LEU A 98 13.28 4.34 -3.45
CA LEU A 98 14.15 3.25 -3.87
C LEU A 98 15.61 3.71 -3.76
N GLU A 99 16.40 3.03 -2.94
CA GLU A 99 17.83 3.29 -2.76
C GLU A 99 18.62 2.12 -3.39
N ILE A 100 18.99 2.25 -4.66
CA ILE A 100 19.56 1.16 -5.45
C ILE A 100 21.06 1.35 -5.67
N GLU A 101 21.88 0.53 -5.02
CA GLU A 101 23.34 0.52 -5.17
C GLU A 101 23.85 -0.60 -6.10
N ASN A 102 22.95 -1.34 -6.77
CA ASN A 102 23.28 -2.47 -7.63
C ASN A 102 22.55 -2.38 -8.98
N ASN A 103 23.31 -2.52 -10.08
CA ASN A 103 22.78 -2.37 -11.45
C ASN A 103 22.03 -3.62 -11.97
N SER A 104 22.10 -4.75 -11.27
CA SER A 104 21.53 -6.03 -11.67
C SER A 104 20.31 -6.39 -10.81
N VAL A 105 19.29 -5.53 -10.79
CA VAL A 105 18.10 -5.68 -9.94
C VAL A 105 16.82 -5.34 -10.70
N LYS A 106 15.67 -5.78 -10.19
CA LYS A 106 14.35 -5.34 -10.66
C LYS A 106 13.55 -4.78 -9.50
N CYS A 107 13.46 -3.45 -9.42
CA CYS A 107 12.70 -2.79 -8.38
C CYS A 107 11.72 -1.79 -8.98
N PHE A 108 10.52 -1.71 -8.40
CA PHE A 108 9.56 -0.66 -8.73
C PHE A 108 8.73 -0.27 -7.52
N HIS A 109 8.23 0.97 -7.56
CA HIS A 109 7.22 1.46 -6.64
C HIS A 109 5.96 1.86 -7.42
N LYS A 110 4.78 1.79 -6.79
CA LYS A 110 3.51 2.25 -7.36
C LYS A 110 2.62 2.80 -6.26
N VAL A 111 2.06 3.98 -6.50
CA VAL A 111 1.01 4.56 -5.66
C VAL A 111 -0.22 4.75 -6.54
N SER A 112 -1.38 4.30 -6.05
CA SER A 112 -2.67 4.48 -6.71
C SER A 112 -3.65 5.02 -5.69
N ILE A 113 -4.26 6.16 -5.99
CA ILE A 113 -5.28 6.79 -5.13
C ILE A 113 -6.52 6.98 -5.99
N SER A 114 -7.65 6.45 -5.52
CA SER A 114 -8.94 6.56 -6.19
C SER A 114 -10.00 7.08 -5.23
N LYS A 115 -10.94 7.87 -5.75
CA LYS A 115 -12.17 8.22 -5.02
C LYS A 115 -13.23 7.15 -5.26
N LEU A 116 -14.20 7.07 -4.35
CA LEU A 116 -15.43 6.30 -4.58
C LEU A 116 -16.10 6.75 -5.89
N ASN A 117 -16.42 5.79 -6.75
CA ASN A 117 -17.10 6.07 -8.00
C ASN A 117 -18.62 6.14 -7.77
N GLU A 118 -19.17 7.34 -7.77
CA GLU A 118 -20.62 7.55 -7.56
C GLU A 118 -21.49 6.91 -8.64
N GLU A 119 -20.99 6.72 -9.86
CA GLU A 119 -21.73 6.02 -10.92
C GLU A 119 -21.85 4.51 -10.63
N GLU A 120 -20.78 3.90 -10.10
CA GLU A 120 -20.82 2.50 -9.65
C GLU A 120 -21.80 2.32 -8.47
N ILE A 121 -21.79 3.27 -7.54
CA ILE A 121 -22.74 3.28 -6.41
C ILE A 121 -24.17 3.46 -6.90
N PHE A 122 -24.42 4.41 -7.81
CA PHE A 122 -25.73 4.60 -8.41
C PHE A 122 -26.21 3.34 -9.13
N TYR A 123 -25.32 2.66 -9.87
CA TYR A 123 -25.63 1.41 -10.53
C TYR A 123 -26.04 0.32 -9.52
N LEU A 124 -25.29 0.15 -8.44
CA LEU A 124 -25.62 -0.83 -7.39
C LEU A 124 -26.94 -0.51 -6.68
N ILE A 125 -27.21 0.77 -6.40
CA ILE A 125 -28.49 1.22 -5.84
C ILE A 125 -29.64 0.93 -6.80
N SER A 126 -29.46 1.11 -8.11
CA SER A 126 -30.46 0.76 -9.12
C SER A 126 -30.81 -0.73 -9.15
N LYS A 127 -29.96 -1.58 -8.57
CA LYS A 127 -30.18 -3.03 -8.39
C LYS A 127 -30.81 -3.39 -7.04
N GLY A 128 -31.26 -2.40 -6.27
CA GLY A 128 -31.98 -2.60 -5.01
C GLY A 128 -31.10 -2.63 -3.76
N LEU A 129 -29.81 -2.28 -3.87
CA LEU A 129 -28.95 -2.12 -2.70
C LEU A 129 -29.18 -0.76 -2.04
N GLU A 130 -29.17 -0.72 -0.71
CA GLU A 130 -29.02 0.54 0.01
C GLU A 130 -27.61 1.12 -0.24
N ARG A 131 -27.47 2.44 -0.18
CA ARG A 131 -26.20 3.14 -0.47
C ARG A 131 -25.05 2.60 0.36
N ASP A 132 -25.23 2.42 1.67
CA ASP A 132 -24.19 1.92 2.56
C ASP A 132 -23.79 0.48 2.21
N SER A 133 -24.77 -0.36 1.85
CA SER A 133 -24.51 -1.73 1.38
C SER A 133 -23.75 -1.76 0.05
N ALA A 134 -24.06 -0.83 -0.86
CA ALA A 134 -23.34 -0.67 -2.12
C ALA A 134 -21.88 -0.24 -1.89
N ILE A 135 -21.66 0.73 -1.00
CA ILE A 135 -20.32 1.18 -0.60
C ILE A 135 -19.53 0.03 0.02
N ASP A 136 -20.13 -0.71 0.96
CA ASP A 136 -19.50 -1.86 1.61
C ASP A 136 -19.10 -2.94 0.59
N LEU A 137 -19.92 -3.17 -0.44
CA LEU A 137 -19.58 -4.11 -1.51
C LEU A 137 -18.37 -3.65 -2.31
N VAL A 138 -18.31 -2.36 -2.69
CA VAL A 138 -17.16 -1.77 -3.40
C VAL A 138 -15.89 -1.84 -2.53
N VAL A 139 -15.98 -1.48 -1.24
CA VAL A 139 -14.87 -1.55 -0.29
C VAL A 139 -14.36 -2.99 -0.14
N GLN A 140 -15.26 -3.97 -0.01
CA GLN A 140 -14.88 -5.37 0.07
C GLN A 140 -14.17 -5.85 -1.20
N GLY A 141 -14.66 -5.45 -2.38
CA GLY A 141 -14.02 -5.71 -3.66
C GLY A 141 -12.60 -5.13 -3.72
N PHE A 142 -12.46 -3.85 -3.35
CA PHE A 142 -11.18 -3.16 -3.29
C PHE A 142 -10.17 -3.85 -2.36
N VAL A 143 -10.58 -4.21 -1.15
CA VAL A 143 -9.71 -4.88 -0.16
C VAL A 143 -9.29 -6.27 -0.64
N ARG A 144 -10.21 -7.04 -1.25
CA ARG A 144 -9.96 -8.42 -1.70
C ARG A 144 -9.23 -8.52 -3.05
N ALA A 145 -9.28 -7.51 -3.90
CA ALA A 145 -8.67 -7.53 -5.23
C ALA A 145 -7.17 -7.88 -5.15
N GLN A 146 -6.72 -8.87 -5.92
CA GLN A 146 -5.30 -9.21 -5.99
C GLN A 146 -4.57 -8.28 -6.98
N PRO A 147 -3.30 -7.92 -6.71
CA PRO A 147 -2.51 -7.05 -7.58
C PRO A 147 -2.04 -7.70 -8.88
#